data_AF-A0A7J2URK4-F1
#
_entry.id   AF-A0A7J2URK4-F1
#
_cell.length_a   1.000
_cell.length_b   1.000
_cell.length_c   1.000
_cell.angle_alpha   90.00
_cell.angle_beta   90.00
_cell.angle_gamma   90.00
#
_symmetry.space_group_name_H-M   'P 1'
#
loop_
_entity.id
_entity.type
_entity.pdbx_description
1 polymer ?
#
loop_
_entity_poly.entity_id
_entity_poly.type
_entity_poly.pdbx_seq_one_letter_code
_entity_poly.pdbx_strand_id
1 'polypeptide(L)' 'MFETLALTAVGFFVALSGTLIPGPLLAYTIAKTLSEGRQIGPMIVLGHLAVEAVIIVLLVLGIGEVLARPVLERALGLTG' A
#
# COMPACT_ATOMS: atom_id res chain seq x y z
N MET A 1 -7.34 -27.28 2.56
CA MET A 1 -6.02 -27.01 3.17
C MET A 1 -4.96 -26.65 2.13
N PHE A 2 -4.76 -27.44 1.07
CA PHE A 2 -3.81 -27.09 -0.01
C PHE A 2 -4.19 -25.80 -0.76
N GLU A 3 -5.48 -25.58 -0.99
CA GLU A 3 -5.98 -24.43 -1.75
C GLU A 3 -5.78 -23.08 -1.03
N THR A 4 -6.05 -23.02 0.28
CA THR A 4 -5.79 -21.82 1.09
C THR A 4 -4.31 -21.49 1.20
N LEU A 5 -3.45 -22.51 1.21
CA LEU A 5 -2.00 -22.35 1.22
C LEU A 5 -1.48 -21.82 -0.13
N ALA A 6 -2.06 -22.32 -1.23
CA ALA A 6 -1.78 -21.80 -2.58
C ALA A 6 -2.22 -20.33 -2.72
N LEU A 7 -3.42 -19.96 -2.27
CA LEU A 7 -3.89 -18.58 -2.30
C LEU A 7 -3.03 -17.64 -1.45
N THR A 8 -2.58 -18.10 -0.27
CA THR A 8 -1.67 -17.32 0.58
C THR A 8 -0.33 -17.11 -0.11
N ALA A 9 0.23 -18.15 -0.75
CA ALA A 9 1.47 -18.03 -1.50
C ALA A 9 1.33 -17.05 -2.67
N VAL A 10 0.24 -17.16 -3.46
CA VAL A 10 -0.03 -16.23 -4.56
C VAL A 10 -0.16 -14.80 -4.05
N GLY A 11 -0.97 -14.56 -3.02
CA GLY A 11 -1.13 -13.23 -2.42
C GLY A 11 0.19 -12.66 -1.91
N PHE A 12 1.01 -13.48 -1.25
CA PHE A 12 2.34 -13.08 -0.79
C PHE A 12 3.24 -12.65 -1.96
N PHE A 13 3.35 -13.46 -3.02
CA PHE A 13 4.22 -13.12 -4.15
C PHE A 13 3.72 -11.89 -4.93
N VAL A 14 2.40 -11.73 -5.08
CA VAL A 14 1.82 -10.53 -5.70
C VAL A 14 2.17 -9.28 -4.88
N ALA A 15 1.92 -9.29 -3.56
CA ALA A 15 2.25 -8.17 -2.69
C ALA A 15 3.76 -7.89 -2.62
N LEU A 16 4.58 -8.94 -2.57
CA LEU A 16 6.04 -8.84 -2.58
C LEU A 16 6.54 -8.21 -3.89
N SER A 17 5.99 -8.61 -5.03
CA SER A 17 6.38 -8.02 -6.32
C SER A 17 6.08 -6.52 -6.38
N GLY A 18 4.89 -6.10 -5.91
CA GLY A 18 4.48 -4.70 -5.92
C GLY A 18 5.37 -3.83 -5.03
N THR A 19 5.81 -4.36 -3.88
CA THR A 19 6.66 -3.64 -2.94
C THR A 19 8.14 -3.64 -3.34
N LEU A 20 8.63 -4.65 -4.07
CA LEU A 20 10.02 -4.74 -4.54
C LEU A 20 10.30 -3.93 -5.81
N ILE A 21 9.29 -3.64 -6.64
CA ILE A 21 9.44 -2.70 -7.75
C ILE A 21 9.97 -1.37 -7.15
N PRO A 22 11.08 -0.81 -7.67
CA PRO A 22 11.76 0.32 -7.05
C PRO A 22 10.90 1.59 -7.12
N GLY A 23 9.98 1.71 -6.17
CA GLY A 23 9.11 2.85 -5.97
C GLY A 23 9.73 3.87 -5.01
N PRO A 24 9.17 5.08 -4.94
CA PRO A 24 9.67 6.17 -4.08
C PRO A 24 9.77 5.76 -2.61
N LEU A 25 8.81 5.00 -2.09
CA LEU A 25 8.79 4.56 -0.70
C LEU A 25 9.90 3.55 -0.38
N LEU A 26 10.14 2.57 -1.27
CA LEU A 26 11.21 1.60 -1.08
C LEU A 26 12.58 2.30 -1.12
N ALA A 27 12.78 3.18 -2.11
CA ALA A 27 14.01 3.97 -2.23
C ALA A 27 14.26 4.84 -0.98
N TYR A 28 13.22 5.53 -0.50
CA TYR A 28 13.29 6.31 0.73
C TYR A 28 13.60 5.44 1.95
N THR A 29 12.93 4.30 2.07
CA THR A 29 13.12 3.35 3.19
C THR A 29 14.55 2.85 3.23
N ILE A 30 15.14 2.47 2.08
CA ILE A 30 16.54 2.05 1.99
C ILE A 30 17.47 3.18 2.39
N ALA A 31 17.32 4.37 1.78
CA ALA A 31 18.18 5.51 2.07
C ALA A 31 18.18 5.89 3.55
N LYS A 32 16.98 5.96 4.15
CA LYS A 32 16.79 6.34 5.55
C LYS A 32 17.25 5.26 6.53
N THR A 33 17.05 3.99 6.18
CA THR A 33 17.53 2.86 7.00
C THR A 33 19.05 2.78 7.01
N LEU A 34 19.71 3.12 5.89
CA LEU A 34 21.16 3.20 5.81
C LEU A 34 21.73 4.40 6.60
N SER A 35 21.02 5.54 6.65
CA SER A 35 21.49 6.75 7.34
C SER A 35 21.21 6.75 8.85
N GLU A 36 20.06 6.23 9.29
CA GLU A 36 19.55 6.38 10.66
C GLU A 36 19.33 5.05 11.38
N GLY A 37 19.69 3.95 10.74
CA GLY A 37 19.73 2.62 11.36
C GLY A 37 18.52 1.73 11.05
N ARG A 38 18.69 0.44 11.37
CA ARG A 38 17.77 -0.64 10.97
C ARG A 38 16.33 -0.49 11.47
N GLN A 39 16.12 0.24 12.56
CA GLN A 39 14.78 0.40 13.16
C GLN A 39 13.86 1.35 12.36
N ILE A 40 14.44 2.22 11.52
CA ILE A 40 13.67 3.19 10.75
C ILE A 40 12.83 2.54 9.66
N GLY A 41 13.35 1.48 9.02
CA GLY A 41 12.63 0.74 7.99
C GLY A 41 11.26 0.24 8.48
N PRO A 42 11.19 -0.57 9.55
CA PRO A 42 9.93 -0.99 10.15
C PRO A 42 9.01 0.17 10.57
N MET A 43 9.55 1.27 11.11
CA MET A 43 8.75 2.44 11.50
C MET A 43 8.06 3.10 10.29
N ILE A 44 8.78 3.25 9.17
CA ILE A 44 8.22 3.80 7.91
C ILE A 44 7.09 2.91 7.41
N VAL A 45 7.31 1.59 7.38
CA VAL A 45 6.31 0.62 6.92
C VAL A 45 5.06 0.64 7.79
N LEU A 46 5.21 0.72 9.12
CA LEU A 46 4.08 0.83 10.04
C LEU A 46 3.25 2.10 9.81
N GLY A 47 3.92 3.23 9.57
CA GLY A 47 3.24 4.48 9.22
C GLY A 47 2.48 4.39 7.90
N HIS A 48 3.08 3.77 6.87
CA HIS A 48 2.42 3.53 5.58
C HIS A 48 1.19 2.63 5.73
N LEU A 49 1.33 1.51 6.44
CA LEU A 49 0.26 0.57 6.71
C LEU A 49 -0.91 1.22 7.46
N ALA A 50 -0.63 2.13 8.41
CA ALA A 50 -1.66 2.81 9.16
C ALA A 50 -2.57 3.68 8.27
N VAL A 51 -1.98 4.45 7.35
CA VAL A 51 -2.75 5.26 6.39
C VAL A 51 -3.52 4.37 5.42
N GLU A 52 -2.88 3.33 4.90
CA GLU A 52 -3.52 2.40 3.96
C GLU A 52 -4.69 1.65 4.61
N ALA A 53 -4.55 1.22 5.87
CA ALA A 53 -5.63 0.59 6.62
C ALA A 53 -6.85 1.51 6.78
N VAL A 54 -6.64 2.80 7.05
CA VAL A 54 -7.74 3.79 7.09
C VAL A 54 -8.44 3.88 5.74
N ILE A 55 -7.68 3.97 4.64
CA ILE A 55 -8.24 4.02 3.28
C ILE A 55 -9.04 2.75 2.98
N ILE A 56 -8.49 1.57 3.28
CA ILE A 56 -9.16 0.28 3.08
C ILE A 56 -10.46 0.23 3.88
N VAL A 57 -10.46 0.66 5.16
CA VAL A 57 -11.67 0.71 5.97
C VAL A 57 -12.72 1.63 5.33
N LEU A 58 -12.33 2.81 4.85
CA LEU A 58 -13.26 3.71 4.16
C LEU A 58 -13.82 3.09 2.87
N LEU A 59 -12.99 2.39 2.10
CA LEU A 59 -13.39 1.67 0.89
C LEU A 59 -14.42 0.57 1.21
N VAL A 60 -14.19 -0.22 2.27
CA VAL A 60 -15.12 -1.25 2.75
C VAL A 60 -16.44 -0.65 3.24
N LEU A 61 -16.41 0.55 3.84
CA LEU A 61 -17.61 1.29 4.26
C LEU A 61 -18.40 1.90 3.08
N GLY A 62 -17.93 1.74 1.84
CA GLY A 62 -18.68 2.14 0.64
C GLY A 62 -18.32 3.52 0.08
N ILE A 63 -17.24 4.16 0.57
CA ILE A 63 -16.77 5.43 -0.04
C ILE A 63 -16.39 5.25 -1.52
N GLY A 64 -16.06 4.02 -1.93
CA GLY A 64 -15.79 3.65 -3.31
C GLY A 64 -16.93 4.02 -4.27
N GLU A 65 -18.20 3.92 -3.85
CA GLU A 65 -19.34 4.29 -4.70
C GLU A 65 -19.45 5.81 -4.90
N VAL A 66 -19.00 6.58 -3.90
CA VAL A 66 -18.92 8.04 -3.98
C VAL A 66 -17.76 8.46 -4.89
N LEU A 67 -16.62 7.78 -4.77
CA LEU A 67 -15.43 7.98 -5.60
C LEU A 67 -15.65 7.61 -7.07
N ALA A 68 -16.45 6.57 -7.34
CA ALA A 68 -16.78 6.11 -8.69
C ALA A 68 -17.71 7.08 -9.46
N ARG A 69 -18.13 8.18 -8.84
CA ARG A 69 -18.84 9.24 -9.57
C ARG A 69 -17.88 9.89 -10.57
N PRO A 70 -18.22 9.95 -11.86
CA PRO A 70 -17.29 10.39 -12.91
C PRO A 70 -16.78 11.83 -12.74
N VAL A 71 -17.52 12.67 -12.00
CA VAL A 71 -17.07 14.02 -11.62
C VAL A 71 -15.94 13.96 -10.59
N LEU A 72 -16.05 13.08 -9.59
CA LEU A 72 -15.08 12.97 -8.50
C LEU A 72 -13.81 12.26 -8.96
N GLU A 73 -13.95 11.20 -9.75
CA GLU A 73 -12.82 10.49 -10.37
C GLU A 73 -11.97 11.44 -11.24
N ARG A 74 -12.62 12.25 -12.09
CA ARG A 74 -11.94 13.24 -12.94
C ARG A 74 -11.28 14.34 -12.12
N ALA A 75 -11.96 14.84 -11.09
CA ALA A 75 -11.38 15.86 -10.21
C ALA A 75 -10.13 15.33 -9.51
N LEU A 76 -10.19 14.11 -8.96
CA LEU A 76 -9.07 13.47 -8.28
C LEU A 76 -7.91 13.18 -9.24
N GLY A 77 -8.20 12.68 -10.44
CA GLY A 77 -7.18 12.40 -11.46
C GLY A 77 -6.47 13.65 -12.01
N LEU A 78 -7.08 14.83 -11.88
CA LEU A 78 -6.44 16.12 -12.24
C LEU A 78 -5.61 16.71 -11.09
N THR A 79 -5.94 16.39 -9.85
CA THR A 79 -5.25 16.87 -8.65
C THR A 79 -4.14 15.94 -8.15
N GLY A 80 -4.14 14.69 -8.63
CA GLY A 80 -3.21 13.62 -8.26
C GLY A 80 -1.95 13.62 -9.09
#